data_AF-A0A1W1UWH1-F1
#
_entry.id   AF-A0A1W1UWH1-F1
#
_cell.length_a   1.000
_cell.length_b   1.000
_cell.length_c   1.000
_cell.angle_alpha   90.00
_cell.angle_beta   90.00
_cell.angle_gamma   90.00
#
_symmetry.space_group_name_H-M   'P 1'
#
loop_
_entity.id
_entity.type
_entity.pdbx_description
1 polymer ?
#
loop_
_entity_poly.entity_id
_entity_poly.type
_entity_poly.pdbx_seq_one_letter_code
_entity_poly.pdbx_strand_id
1 'polypeptide(L)'
;MWPALEQPYDIYGEIQRHAPQQRQARFRWVIRVTRVVQQRSGLPAQGRLQPEGANGRGHLLVLFIAKCYIPGMRVISWSTLRAFAAAHPDAQNPLNTWHNLAKKGTYRNFAELKATFASADQVKGHDLVVFNIGGNKYRLIVNVTYAQVTEAGQMLDGIFWIKHVFTHKQYDDWKP
;
A
#
# COMPACT_ATOMS: atom_id res chain seq x y z
N MET A 1 -4.50 -51.51 15.04
CA MET A 1 -3.91 -51.13 16.34
C MET A 1 -2.44 -50.77 16.09
N TRP A 2 -2.13 -49.48 15.93
CA TRP A 2 -0.79 -48.89 16.01
C TRP A 2 -0.95 -47.38 16.32
N PRO A 3 -0.07 -46.75 17.12
CA PRO A 3 -0.44 -45.64 17.99
C PRO A 3 -0.05 -44.24 17.45
N ALA A 4 -0.63 -43.26 18.13
CA ALA A 4 -0.49 -41.83 17.94
C ALA A 4 0.96 -41.31 17.98
N LEU A 5 1.28 -40.41 17.05
CA LEU A 5 2.31 -39.38 17.21
C LEU A 5 1.75 -38.06 16.66
N GLU A 6 0.93 -37.40 17.47
CA GLU A 6 0.52 -36.01 17.30
C GLU A 6 1.54 -35.09 17.97
N GLN A 7 2.34 -34.40 17.17
CA GLN A 7 2.79 -33.04 17.51
C GLN A 7 2.80 -32.24 16.19
N PRO A 8 1.84 -31.33 15.96
CA PRO A 8 1.82 -30.50 14.76
C PRO A 8 2.94 -29.46 14.80
N TYR A 9 3.71 -29.35 13.72
CA TYR A 9 4.74 -28.33 13.54
C TYR A 9 4.10 -26.93 13.51
N ASP A 10 4.50 -26.04 14.44
CA ASP A 10 3.95 -24.69 14.58
C ASP A 10 4.50 -23.71 13.53
N ILE A 11 3.92 -23.79 12.33
CA ILE A 11 4.25 -22.91 11.19
C ILE A 11 3.98 -21.43 11.52
N TYR A 12 3.00 -21.13 12.39
CA TYR A 12 2.65 -19.76 12.75
C TYR A 12 3.69 -19.11 13.67
N GLY A 13 4.23 -19.88 14.63
CA GLY A 13 5.34 -19.46 15.47
C GLY A 13 6.65 -19.28 14.70
N GLU A 14 6.90 -20.09 13.67
CA GLU A 14 8.10 -19.97 12.81
C GLU A 14 8.05 -18.70 11.94
N ILE A 15 6.89 -18.38 11.35
CA ILE A 15 6.71 -17.18 10.51
C ILE A 15 6.88 -15.90 11.35
N GLN A 16 6.44 -15.90 12.62
CA GLN A 16 6.62 -14.77 13.53
C GLN A 16 8.08 -14.56 13.93
N ARG A 17 8.89 -15.62 14.01
CA ARG A 17 10.33 -15.55 14.32
C ARG A 17 11.17 -14.96 13.17
N HIS A 18 10.74 -15.13 11.91
CA HIS A 18 11.52 -14.69 10.73
C HIS A 18 10.98 -13.42 10.03
N ALA A 19 9.86 -12.83 10.48
CA ALA A 19 9.28 -11.64 9.86
C ALA A 19 9.84 -10.33 10.46
N PRO A 20 10.43 -9.42 9.64
CA PRO A 20 10.92 -8.12 10.13
C PRO A 20 9.80 -7.29 10.76
N GLN A 21 10.09 -6.64 11.88
CA GLN A 21 9.14 -5.94 12.76
C GLN A 21 8.20 -4.95 12.04
N GLN A 22 8.63 -4.37 10.91
CA GLN A 22 7.81 -3.45 10.10
C GLN A 22 6.74 -4.12 9.22
N ARG A 23 6.76 -5.45 9.05
CA ARG A 23 5.71 -6.21 8.33
C ARG A 23 4.56 -6.68 9.23
N GLN A 24 4.68 -6.57 10.55
CA GLN A 24 3.71 -7.15 11.49
C GLN A 24 2.34 -6.43 11.51
N ALA A 25 2.29 -5.13 11.19
CA ALA A 25 1.04 -4.37 11.17
C ALA A 25 0.07 -4.84 10.06
N ARG A 26 0.61 -5.23 8.90
CA ARG A 26 -0.18 -5.71 7.74
C ARG A 26 -0.75 -7.12 7.98
N PHE A 27 -0.03 -7.96 8.73
CA PHE A 27 -0.45 -9.33 9.03
C PHE A 27 -1.52 -9.40 10.14
N ARG A 28 -1.44 -8.55 11.19
CA ARG A 28 -2.44 -8.53 12.27
C ARG A 28 -3.84 -8.11 11.78
N TRP A 29 -3.92 -7.28 10.74
CA TRP A 29 -5.19 -6.90 10.12
C TRP A 29 -5.82 -8.06 9.33
N VAL A 30 -5.03 -8.79 8.53
CA VAL A 30 -5.50 -9.97 7.78
C VAL A 30 -6.08 -11.05 8.71
N ILE A 31 -5.43 -11.31 9.86
CA ILE A 31 -5.91 -12.29 10.86
C ILE A 31 -7.21 -11.84 11.54
N ARG A 32 -7.42 -10.53 11.71
CA ARG A 32 -8.63 -9.98 12.35
C ARG A 32 -9.82 -9.98 11.40
N VAL A 33 -9.60 -9.72 10.11
CA VAL A 33 -10.65 -9.75 9.09
C VAL A 33 -11.15 -11.17 8.83
N THR A 34 -10.27 -12.16 8.71
CA THR A 34 -10.68 -13.55 8.52
C THR A 34 -11.59 -14.04 9.66
N ARG A 35 -11.32 -13.61 10.90
CA ARG A 35 -12.18 -13.90 12.05
C ARG A 35 -13.58 -13.25 11.95
N VAL A 36 -13.69 -12.04 11.42
CA VAL A 36 -14.98 -11.31 11.30
C VAL A 36 -15.83 -11.85 10.13
N VAL A 37 -15.21 -12.20 9.01
CA VAL A 37 -15.91 -12.80 7.85
C VAL A 37 -16.43 -14.20 8.16
N GLN A 38 -15.69 -14.98 8.96
CA GLN A 38 -16.13 -16.30 9.46
C GLN A 38 -17.37 -16.20 10.36
N GLN A 39 -17.49 -15.12 11.14
CA GLN A 39 -18.53 -14.97 12.17
C GLN A 39 -19.87 -14.46 11.62
N ARG A 40 -19.88 -13.81 10.45
CA ARG A 40 -21.09 -13.26 9.80
C ARG A 40 -21.69 -14.15 8.70
N SER A 41 -20.95 -15.12 8.18
CA SER A 41 -21.38 -15.95 7.04
C SER A 41 -22.12 -17.24 7.43
N GLY A 42 -22.29 -17.52 8.73
CA GLY A 42 -22.99 -18.73 9.21
C GLY A 42 -22.32 -20.04 8.79
N LEU A 43 -21.09 -20.00 8.26
CA LEU A 43 -20.35 -21.17 7.85
C LEU A 43 -19.90 -21.95 9.10
N PRO A 44 -20.11 -23.27 9.15
CA PRO A 44 -19.73 -24.06 10.31
C PRO A 44 -18.22 -23.93 10.58
N ALA A 45 -17.89 -23.64 11.83
CA ALA A 45 -16.53 -23.78 12.32
C ALA A 45 -16.14 -25.26 12.15
N GLN A 46 -15.09 -25.51 11.36
CA GLN A 46 -14.53 -26.84 11.09
C GLN A 46 -15.26 -27.67 10.02
N GLY A 47 -15.25 -27.17 8.78
CA GLY A 47 -15.21 -27.99 7.58
C GLY A 47 -13.78 -28.06 7.06
N ARG A 48 -13.11 -29.17 7.33
CA ARG A 48 -11.73 -29.52 6.95
C ARG A 48 -11.43 -29.25 5.45
N LEU A 49 -10.71 -28.17 5.14
CA LEU A 49 -9.90 -28.14 3.90
C LEU A 49 -8.64 -28.97 4.17
N GLN A 50 -8.68 -30.26 3.80
CA GLN A 50 -7.49 -31.09 3.79
C GLN A 50 -6.55 -30.61 2.67
N PRO A 51 -5.28 -30.27 2.93
CA PRO A 51 -4.28 -30.11 1.89
C PRO A 51 -3.58 -31.46 1.67
N GLU A 52 -4.34 -32.49 1.30
CA GLU A 52 -3.75 -33.70 0.73
C GLU A 52 -3.45 -33.39 -0.74
N GLY A 53 -2.20 -33.00 -1.00
CA GLY A 53 -1.71 -32.68 -2.34
C GLY A 53 -1.58 -31.19 -2.63
N ALA A 54 -0.70 -30.47 -1.90
CA ALA A 54 -0.27 -29.13 -2.29
C ALA A 54 0.76 -29.21 -3.43
N ASN A 55 0.33 -29.69 -4.61
CA ASN A 55 0.97 -29.30 -5.86
C ASN A 55 0.82 -27.78 -6.03
N GLY A 56 1.80 -27.11 -6.66
CA GLY A 56 2.06 -25.65 -6.60
C GLY A 56 0.92 -24.67 -6.92
N ARG A 57 -0.28 -25.15 -7.21
CA ARG A 57 -1.53 -24.40 -7.41
C ARG A 57 -2.17 -23.89 -6.10
N GLY A 58 -2.07 -24.64 -5.00
CA GLY A 58 -2.66 -24.22 -3.71
C GLY A 58 -1.94 -23.02 -3.07
N HIS A 59 -0.61 -22.98 -3.19
CA HIS A 59 0.21 -21.84 -2.76
C HIS A 59 -0.08 -20.58 -3.60
N LEU A 60 -0.31 -20.76 -4.90
CA LEU A 60 -0.68 -19.68 -5.81
C LEU A 60 -2.02 -19.04 -5.40
N LEU A 61 -2.99 -19.83 -4.95
CA LEU A 61 -4.33 -19.34 -4.55
C LEU A 61 -4.27 -18.47 -3.29
N VAL A 62 -3.48 -18.86 -2.28
CA VAL A 62 -3.29 -18.07 -1.05
C VAL A 62 -2.58 -16.74 -1.36
N LEU A 63 -1.56 -16.76 -2.23
CA LEU A 63 -0.90 -15.53 -2.70
C LEU A 63 -1.85 -14.65 -3.53
N PHE A 64 -2.75 -15.25 -4.31
CA PHE A 64 -3.74 -14.52 -5.10
C PHE A 64 -4.75 -13.81 -4.20
N ILE A 65 -5.31 -14.51 -3.21
CA ILE A 65 -6.23 -13.93 -2.22
C ILE A 65 -5.53 -12.84 -1.40
N ALA A 66 -4.30 -13.08 -0.93
CA ALA A 66 -3.52 -12.08 -0.20
C ALA A 66 -3.22 -10.84 -1.06
N LYS A 67 -2.93 -11.01 -2.36
CA LYS A 67 -2.68 -9.89 -3.28
C LYS A 67 -3.95 -9.12 -3.64
N CYS A 68 -5.11 -9.78 -3.73
CA CYS A 68 -6.42 -9.12 -3.85
C CYS A 68 -6.85 -8.38 -2.57
N TYR A 69 -6.23 -8.68 -1.43
CA TYR A 69 -6.60 -8.12 -0.13
C TYR A 69 -5.66 -7.03 0.38
N ILE A 70 -4.54 -6.77 -0.32
CA ILE A 70 -3.57 -5.75 0.08
C ILE A 70 -3.76 -4.51 -0.83
N PRO A 71 -4.46 -3.46 -0.36
CA PRO A 71 -4.60 -2.23 -1.13
C PRO A 71 -3.24 -1.57 -1.36
N GLY A 72 -3.10 -0.95 -2.53
CA GLY A 72 -1.93 -0.17 -2.91
C GLY A 72 -2.29 1.24 -3.33
N MET A 73 -1.26 2.06 -3.57
CA MET A 73 -1.41 3.34 -4.25
C MET A 73 -1.11 3.20 -5.74
N ARG A 74 -2.04 3.64 -6.58
CA ARG A 74 -1.83 3.78 -8.02
C ARG A 74 -1.36 5.19 -8.34
N VAL A 75 -0.20 5.31 -8.98
CA VAL A 75 0.30 6.59 -9.50
C VAL A 75 -0.15 6.75 -10.95
N ILE A 76 -0.85 7.84 -11.23
CA ILE A 76 -1.36 8.21 -12.55
C ILE A 76 -0.60 9.44 -13.04
N SER A 77 -0.34 9.48 -14.36
CA SER A 77 0.39 10.56 -15.05
C SER A 77 1.92 10.55 -14.83
N TRP A 78 2.55 9.38 -14.88
CA TRP A 78 4.01 9.25 -14.87
C TRP A 78 4.71 10.01 -16.01
N SER A 79 4.04 10.17 -17.15
CA SER A 79 4.52 10.95 -18.30
C SER A 79 4.86 12.38 -17.91
N THR A 80 4.09 13.02 -17.02
CA THR A 80 4.36 14.37 -16.51
C THR A 80 5.71 14.45 -15.81
N LEU A 81 6.05 13.45 -14.98
CA LEU A 81 7.34 13.42 -14.28
C LEU A 81 8.49 13.21 -15.24
N ARG A 82 8.32 12.34 -16.25
CA ARG A 82 9.33 12.10 -17.28
C ARG A 82 9.58 13.34 -18.12
N ALA A 83 8.54 14.04 -18.53
CA ALA A 83 8.65 15.28 -19.30
C ALA A 83 9.37 16.36 -18.49
N PHE A 84 9.03 16.52 -17.21
CA PHE A 84 9.73 17.47 -16.34
C PHE A 84 11.20 17.10 -16.13
N ALA A 85 11.51 15.82 -15.92
CA ALA A 85 12.87 15.32 -15.75
C ALA A 85 13.73 15.46 -17.02
N ALA A 86 13.13 15.43 -18.21
CA ALA A 86 13.84 15.70 -19.45
C ALA A 86 14.32 17.16 -19.55
N ALA A 87 13.52 18.10 -19.06
CA ALA A 87 13.89 19.52 -18.99
C ALA A 87 14.79 19.85 -17.79
N HIS A 88 14.68 19.08 -16.70
CA HIS A 88 15.45 19.25 -15.47
C HIS A 88 16.10 17.92 -15.07
N PRO A 89 17.27 17.57 -15.63
CA PRO A 89 17.90 16.26 -15.42
C PRO A 89 18.18 15.95 -13.94
N ASP A 90 18.48 16.96 -13.12
CA ASP A 90 18.71 16.80 -11.68
C ASP A 90 17.43 16.43 -10.90
N ALA A 91 16.24 16.63 -11.48
CA ALA A 91 14.98 16.17 -10.92
C ALA A 91 14.69 14.68 -11.17
N GLN A 92 15.40 14.02 -12.09
CA GLN A 92 15.06 12.65 -12.51
C GLN A 92 15.17 11.64 -11.37
N ASN A 93 16.31 11.59 -10.68
CA ASN A 93 16.53 10.68 -9.57
C ASN A 93 15.55 10.91 -8.40
N PRO A 94 15.34 12.15 -7.90
CA PRO A 94 14.41 12.36 -6.79
C PRO A 94 12.95 12.08 -7.19
N LEU A 95 12.54 12.34 -8.44
CA LEU A 95 11.20 11.98 -8.93
C LEU A 95 11.00 10.46 -9.05
N ASN A 96 12.01 9.73 -9.53
CA ASN A 96 12.00 8.26 -9.56
C ASN A 96 11.89 7.68 -8.14
N THR A 97 12.67 8.21 -7.19
CA THR A 97 12.63 7.81 -5.79
C THR A 97 11.24 8.05 -5.18
N TRP A 98 10.68 9.26 -5.38
CA TRP A 98 9.34 9.58 -4.93
C TRP A 98 8.30 8.61 -5.51
N HIS A 99 8.32 8.37 -6.83
CA HIS A 99 7.36 7.49 -7.50
C HIS A 99 7.44 6.04 -6.98
N ASN A 100 8.66 5.53 -6.79
CA ASN A 100 8.87 4.18 -6.28
C ASN A 100 8.40 4.03 -4.83
N LEU A 101 8.57 5.06 -4.00
CA LEU A 101 8.08 5.07 -2.62
C LEU A 101 6.54 5.16 -2.60
N ALA A 102 6.00 6.09 -3.38
CA ALA A 102 4.57 6.32 -3.54
C ALA A 102 3.81 5.03 -3.96
N LYS A 103 4.30 4.33 -4.98
CA LYS A 103 3.69 3.09 -5.49
C LYS A 103 3.73 1.91 -4.50
N LYS A 104 4.72 1.89 -3.60
CA LYS A 104 4.86 0.83 -2.58
C LYS A 104 4.05 1.12 -1.32
N GLY A 105 3.68 2.37 -1.10
CA GLY A 105 2.89 2.82 0.03
C GLY A 105 1.40 2.45 -0.10
N THR A 106 0.73 2.51 1.03
CA THR A 106 -0.72 2.45 1.17
C THR A 106 -1.09 3.49 2.21
N TYR A 107 -1.82 4.54 1.82
CA TYR A 107 -2.16 5.66 2.70
C TYR A 107 -3.67 5.80 2.81
N ARG A 108 -4.19 5.80 4.04
CA ARG A 108 -5.63 5.94 4.32
C ARG A 108 -6.03 7.36 4.68
N ASN A 109 -5.07 8.21 5.01
CA ASN A 109 -5.27 9.61 5.36
C ASN A 109 -3.96 10.38 5.21
N PHE A 110 -4.05 11.70 5.35
CA PHE A 110 -2.90 12.59 5.25
C PHE A 110 -1.85 12.35 6.34
N ALA A 111 -2.24 11.97 7.56
CA ALA A 111 -1.28 11.73 8.65
C ALA A 111 -0.34 10.54 8.33
N GLU A 112 -0.89 9.44 7.80
CA GLU A 112 -0.10 8.30 7.33
C GLU A 112 0.83 8.68 6.16
N LEU A 113 0.32 9.52 5.24
CA LEU A 113 1.11 10.03 4.13
C LEU A 113 2.29 10.88 4.64
N LYS A 114 2.03 11.83 5.54
CA LYS A 114 3.02 12.73 6.15
C LYS A 114 4.08 11.96 6.94
N ALA A 115 3.72 10.85 7.56
CA ALA A 115 4.69 9.98 8.24
C ALA A 115 5.73 9.38 7.28
N THR A 116 5.37 9.15 6.02
CA THR A 116 6.31 8.68 4.98
C THR A 116 7.00 9.83 4.25
N PHE A 117 6.25 10.89 3.98
CA PHE A 117 6.73 12.10 3.30
C PHE A 117 6.63 13.29 4.26
N ALA A 118 7.65 13.46 5.11
CA ALA A 118 7.64 14.50 6.14
C ALA A 118 7.43 15.92 5.58
N SER A 119 7.86 16.16 4.34
CA SER A 119 7.70 17.43 3.64
C SER A 119 6.38 17.56 2.84
N ALA A 120 5.43 16.64 2.99
CA ALA A 120 4.17 16.69 2.25
C ALA A 120 3.22 17.69 2.88
N ASP A 121 2.68 18.65 2.14
CA ASP A 121 1.76 19.65 2.70
C ASP A 121 0.42 19.61 1.96
N GLN A 122 -0.68 19.59 2.72
CA GLN A 122 -2.02 19.57 2.15
C GLN A 122 -2.47 20.99 1.81
N VAL A 123 -3.00 21.18 0.60
CA VAL A 123 -3.56 22.47 0.17
C VAL A 123 -4.94 22.63 0.80
N LYS A 124 -5.11 23.69 1.61
CA LYS A 124 -6.35 23.92 2.36
C LYS A 124 -7.54 24.11 1.41
N GLY A 125 -8.59 23.30 1.57
CA GLY A 125 -9.81 23.36 0.77
C GLY A 125 -9.76 22.55 -0.53
N HIS A 126 -8.67 21.83 -0.81
CA HIS A 126 -8.52 21.02 -2.02
C HIS A 126 -7.98 19.62 -1.68
N ASP A 127 -8.23 18.64 -2.55
CA ASP A 127 -7.66 17.29 -2.46
C ASP A 127 -6.22 17.23 -2.98
N LEU A 128 -5.48 18.33 -2.86
CA LEU A 128 -4.12 18.47 -3.37
C LEU A 128 -3.10 18.36 -2.24
N VAL A 129 -2.03 17.62 -2.50
CA VAL A 129 -0.85 17.52 -1.64
C VAL A 129 0.38 17.92 -2.43
N VAL A 130 1.22 18.74 -1.80
CA VAL A 130 2.47 19.26 -2.34
C VAL A 130 3.63 18.52 -1.72
N PHE A 131 4.55 18.01 -2.53
CA PHE A 131 5.78 17.35 -2.06
C PHE A 131 7.01 18.14 -2.47
N ASN A 132 7.96 18.29 -1.54
CA ASN A 132 9.28 18.82 -1.83
C ASN A 132 10.15 17.74 -2.49
N ILE A 133 10.73 18.07 -3.65
CA ILE A 133 11.53 17.15 -4.46
C ILE A 133 12.93 17.72 -4.68
N GLY A 134 13.96 16.85 -4.65
CA GLY A 134 15.34 17.22 -4.99
C GLY A 134 15.98 18.18 -3.99
N GLY A 135 15.73 18.03 -2.69
CA GLY A 135 16.25 18.95 -1.68
C GLY A 135 15.54 20.31 -1.69
N ASN A 136 14.21 20.29 -1.76
CA ASN A 136 13.36 21.48 -1.77
C ASN A 136 13.39 22.34 -3.06
N LYS A 137 14.11 21.92 -4.10
CA LYS A 137 14.19 22.64 -5.39
C LYS A 137 12.88 22.69 -6.17
N TYR A 138 12.07 21.63 -6.06
CA TYR A 138 10.84 21.49 -6.83
C TYR A 138 9.63 21.19 -5.92
N ARG A 139 8.44 21.48 -6.45
CA ARG A 139 7.13 21.21 -5.85
C ARG A 139 6.35 20.29 -6.77
N LEU A 140 6.08 19.08 -6.28
CA LEU A 140 5.25 18.12 -6.97
C LEU A 140 3.83 18.22 -6.40
N ILE A 141 2.87 18.62 -7.23
CA ILE A 141 1.46 18.77 -6.86
C ILE A 141 0.70 17.53 -7.32
N VAL A 142 0.06 16.86 -6.36
CA VAL A 142 -0.64 15.59 -6.58
C VAL A 142 -2.03 15.71 -6.00
N ASN A 143 -3.04 15.35 -6.80
CA ASN A 143 -4.36 15.10 -6.26
C ASN A 143 -4.40 13.70 -5.64
N VAL A 144 -4.82 13.61 -4.38
CA VAL A 144 -4.72 12.40 -3.57
C VAL A 144 -6.11 11.87 -3.24
N THR A 145 -6.40 10.67 -3.72
CA THR A 145 -7.50 9.83 -3.22
C THR A 145 -6.90 8.77 -2.31
N TYR A 146 -7.23 8.80 -1.03
CA TYR A 146 -6.72 7.82 -0.07
C TYR A 146 -7.37 6.45 -0.26
N ALA A 147 -6.65 5.39 0.10
CA ALA A 147 -7.19 4.03 0.12
C ALA A 147 -8.29 3.92 1.19
N GLN A 148 -9.40 3.25 0.84
CA GLN A 148 -10.59 3.18 1.71
C GLN A 148 -11.07 1.73 1.88
N VAL A 149 -11.78 1.47 2.98
CA VAL A 149 -12.48 0.20 3.22
C VAL A 149 -13.96 0.45 2.94
N THR A 150 -14.57 -0.36 2.08
CA THR A 150 -16.02 -0.31 1.83
C THR A 150 -16.79 -0.95 2.99
N GLU A 151 -18.10 -0.69 3.07
CA GLU A 151 -18.98 -1.30 4.08
C GLU A 151 -18.99 -2.83 4.02
N ALA A 152 -18.76 -3.40 2.82
CA ALA A 152 -18.63 -4.84 2.60
C ALA A 152 -17.28 -5.42 3.07
N GLY A 153 -16.38 -4.60 3.62
CA GLY A 153 -15.04 -5.01 4.06
C GLY A 153 -14.02 -5.18 2.92
N GLN A 154 -14.33 -4.68 1.72
CA GLN A 154 -13.41 -4.66 0.59
C GLN A 154 -12.47 -3.45 0.69
N MET A 155 -11.20 -3.67 0.40
CA MET A 155 -10.22 -2.59 0.29
C MET A 155 -10.20 -2.00 -1.13
N LEU A 156 -10.28 -0.69 -1.22
CA LEU A 156 -10.12 0.08 -2.45
C LEU A 156 -8.72 0.70 -2.49
N ASP A 157 -8.09 0.61 -3.65
CA ASP A 157 -6.80 1.25 -3.90
C ASP A 157 -6.92 2.77 -3.81
N GLY A 158 -5.87 3.40 -3.30
CA GLY A 158 -5.75 4.85 -3.35
C GLY A 158 -5.13 5.29 -4.69
N ILE A 159 -5.32 6.56 -5.02
CA ILE A 159 -4.85 7.15 -6.28
C ILE A 159 -4.01 8.39 -5.97
N PHE A 160 -2.84 8.44 -6.58
CA PHE A 160 -2.08 9.67 -6.75
C PHE A 160 -2.15 10.11 -8.20
N TRP A 161 -2.84 11.21 -8.43
CA TRP A 161 -2.89 11.82 -9.74
C TRP A 161 -1.98 13.04 -9.77
N ILE A 162 -0.84 12.90 -10.44
CA ILE A 162 0.12 13.98 -10.62
C ILE A 162 -0.52 15.07 -11.50
N LYS A 163 -0.58 16.30 -10.98
CA LYS A 163 -1.09 17.46 -11.70
C LYS A 163 0.07 18.24 -12.32
N HIS A 164 1.02 18.67 -11.50
CA HIS A 164 2.11 19.54 -11.92
C HIS A 164 3.41 19.24 -11.17
N VAL A 165 4.54 19.58 -11.79
CA VAL A 165 5.84 19.71 -11.13
C VAL A 165 6.34 21.12 -11.43
N PHE A 166 6.63 21.88 -10.39
CA PHE A 166 7.04 23.27 -10.50
C PHE A 166 8.41 23.50 -9.86
N THR A 167 9.13 24.48 -10.38
CA THR A 167 10.21 25.13 -9.63
C THR A 167 9.60 25.93 -8.47
N HIS A 168 10.43 26.32 -7.49
CA HIS A 168 9.95 27.16 -6.40
C HIS A 168 9.26 28.44 -6.91
N LYS A 169 9.87 29.12 -7.90
CA LYS A 169 9.31 30.34 -8.49
C LYS A 169 7.94 30.11 -9.13
N GLN A 170 7.79 29.04 -9.93
CA GLN A 170 6.51 28.71 -10.56
C GLN A 170 5.43 28.34 -9.54
N TYR A 171 5.83 27.72 -8.43
CA TYR A 171 4.90 27.38 -7.36
C TYR A 171 4.41 28.61 -6.60
N ASP A 172 5.26 29.60 -6.39
CA ASP A 172 4.88 30.83 -5.68
C ASP A 172 3.80 31.64 -6.44
N ASP A 173 3.82 31.55 -7.77
CA ASP A 173 2.81 32.16 -8.65
C ASP A 173 1.55 31.30 -8.83
N TRP A 174 1.57 30.04 -8.38
CA TRP A 174 0.47 29.11 -8.60
C TRP A 174 -0.68 29.32 -7.62
N LYS A 175 -1.90 29.22 -8.13
CA LYS A 175 -3.15 29.29 -7.35
C LYS A 175 -3.95 27.99 -7.57
N PRO A 176 -4.31 27.28 -6.49
CA PRO A 176 -5.02 26.00 -6.54
C PRO A 176 -6.50 26.11 -6.91
#